data_AF-A0A935S5Q8-F1
#
_entry.id   AF-A0A935S5Q8-F1
#
_cell.length_a   1.000
_cell.length_b   1.000
_cell.length_c   1.000
_cell.angle_alpha   90.00
_cell.angle_beta   90.00
_cell.angle_gamma   90.00
#
_symmetry.space_group_name_H-M   'P 1'
#
loop_
_entity.id
_entity.type
_entity.pdbx_description
1 polymer ?
#
loop_
_entity_poly.entity_id
_entity_poly.type
_entity_poly.pdbx_seq_one_letter_code
_entity_poly.pdbx_strand_id
1 'polypeptide(L)'
;MQHKLITSRTQCYYCKGVLTDENRTKDHIWPKSKGGKLSRDNKVYACRRCNKSKGNSTLEEWLEQLKVLEKKLRKIKSMGE
;
A
#
# COMPACT_ATOMS: atom_id res chain seq x y z
N MET A 1 -5.30 23.89 8.96
CA MET A 1 -5.66 23.27 7.66
C MET A 1 -4.42 23.21 6.75
N GLN A 2 -3.71 22.09 6.66
CA GLN A 2 -2.75 21.83 5.57
C GLN A 2 -2.61 20.31 5.36
N HIS A 3 -3.55 19.68 4.65
CA HIS A 3 -3.45 18.26 4.27
C HIS A 3 -2.90 18.17 2.85
N LYS A 4 -1.57 18.06 2.72
CA LYS A 4 -0.90 17.89 1.42
C LYS A 4 -0.25 16.51 1.39
N LEU A 5 -0.89 15.54 0.75
CA LEU A 5 -0.20 14.30 0.38
C LEU A 5 -0.17 14.17 -1.14
N ILE A 6 0.89 14.71 -1.73
CA ILE A 6 1.54 14.07 -2.85
C ILE A 6 2.98 13.94 -2.39
N THR A 7 3.34 12.75 -1.94
CA THR A 7 4.69 12.44 -1.46
C THR A 7 5.65 12.21 -2.61
N SER A 8 6.92 11.93 -2.30
CA SER A 8 8.01 11.74 -3.27
C SER A 8 7.62 10.87 -4.47
N ARG A 9 7.93 11.35 -5.69
CA ARG A 9 7.75 10.63 -6.96
C ARG A 9 8.78 9.51 -7.18
N THR A 10 9.83 9.47 -6.37
CA THR A 10 10.96 8.55 -6.49
C THR A 10 10.94 7.49 -5.40
N GLN A 11 9.98 7.52 -4.47
CA GLN A 11 9.92 6.61 -3.34
C GLN A 11 8.49 6.16 -3.03
N CYS A 12 8.30 4.85 -2.89
CA CYS A 12 7.02 4.25 -2.60
C CYS A 12 6.53 4.71 -1.22
N TYR A 13 5.31 5.23 -1.15
CA TYR A 13 4.73 5.67 0.11
C TYR A 13 4.68 4.54 1.16
N TYR A 14 4.41 3.31 0.73
CA TYR A 14 4.24 2.15 1.61
C TYR A 14 5.56 1.49 2.01
N CYS A 15 6.27 0.87 1.06
CA CYS A 15 7.48 0.10 1.38
C CYS A 15 8.77 0.92 1.39
N LYS A 16 8.70 2.21 1.08
CA LYS A 16 9.86 3.11 0.99
C LYS A 16 10.90 2.73 -0.08
N GLY A 17 10.62 1.74 -0.93
CA GLY A 17 11.46 1.37 -2.06
C GLY A 17 11.45 2.39 -3.20
N VAL A 18 12.45 2.31 -4.09
CA VAL A 18 12.63 3.24 -5.21
C VAL A 18 11.50 3.09 -6.25
N LEU A 19 10.99 4.24 -6.71
CA LEU A 19 10.03 4.32 -7.80
C LEU A 19 10.72 4.71 -9.10
N THR A 20 10.46 3.91 -10.14
CA THR A 20 10.82 4.19 -11.53
C THR A 20 9.55 4.49 -12.31
N ASP A 21 9.66 5.03 -13.52
CA ASP A 21 8.49 5.28 -14.36
C ASP A 21 7.73 3.99 -14.71
N GLU A 22 8.43 2.86 -14.76
CA GLU A 22 7.84 1.54 -15.02
C GLU A 22 7.03 1.02 -13.83
N ASN A 23 7.53 1.19 -12.60
CA ASN A 23 6.91 0.58 -11.41
C ASN A 23 5.98 1.55 -10.66
N ARG A 24 6.02 2.84 -10.96
CA ARG A 24 5.27 3.88 -10.24
C ARG A 24 3.81 3.89 -10.63
N THR A 25 2.96 3.90 -9.61
CA THR A 25 1.51 4.05 -9.76
C THR A 25 0.98 5.10 -8.77
N LYS A 26 -0.24 5.58 -9.03
CA LYS A 26 -0.99 6.38 -8.06
C LYS A 26 -1.98 5.46 -7.37
N ASP A 27 -2.07 5.56 -6.05
CA ASP A 27 -3.01 4.80 -5.24
C ASP A 27 -3.87 5.71 -4.37
N HIS A 28 -5.08 5.27 -4.04
CA HIS A 28 -5.93 5.93 -3.07
C HIS A 28 -5.72 5.29 -1.69
N ILE A 29 -5.33 6.10 -0.70
CA ILE A 29 -5.15 5.64 0.69
C ILE A 29 -6.44 4.98 1.17
N TRP A 30 -7.55 5.71 1.07
CA TRP A 30 -8.90 5.19 1.22
C TRP A 30 -9.47 4.79 -0.15
N PRO A 31 -9.81 3.51 -0.36
CA PRO A 31 -10.22 3.01 -1.67
C PRO A 31 -11.52 3.65 -2.14
N LYS A 32 -11.62 3.91 -3.46
CA LYS A 32 -12.82 4.51 -4.07
C LYS A 32 -14.08 3.69 -3.81
N SER A 33 -13.97 2.37 -3.85
CA SER A 33 -15.08 1.44 -3.58
C SER A 33 -15.67 1.56 -2.18
N LYS A 34 -14.97 2.19 -1.23
CA LYS A 34 -15.42 2.43 0.14
C LYS A 34 -15.71 3.92 0.42
N GLY A 35 -15.98 4.70 -0.61
CA GLY A 35 -16.28 6.13 -0.49
C GLY A 35 -15.05 7.04 -0.43
N GLY A 36 -13.88 6.55 -0.84
CA GLY A 36 -12.65 7.33 -0.85
C GLY A 36 -12.74 8.55 -1.76
N LYS A 37 -12.44 9.74 -1.20
CA LYS A 37 -12.44 10.99 -1.96
C LYS A 37 -11.40 10.94 -3.07
N LEU A 38 -11.71 11.56 -4.21
CA LEU A 38 -10.76 11.69 -5.34
C LEU A 38 -9.75 12.84 -5.15
N SER A 39 -9.79 13.47 -3.98
CA SER A 39 -8.97 14.60 -3.59
C SER A 39 -7.49 14.21 -3.46
N ARG A 40 -6.61 15.21 -3.57
CA ARG A 40 -5.15 15.00 -3.59
C ARG A 40 -4.63 14.42 -2.29
N ASP A 41 -5.19 14.83 -1.16
CA ASP A 41 -4.92 14.32 0.19
C ASP A 41 -5.20 12.82 0.37
N ASN A 42 -6.00 12.19 -0.50
CA ASN A 42 -6.25 10.75 -0.50
C ASN A 42 -5.38 9.99 -1.51
N LYS A 43 -4.41 10.63 -2.18
CA LYS A 43 -3.60 10.00 -3.24
C LYS A 43 -2.12 9.96 -2.89
N VAL A 44 -1.47 8.84 -3.18
CA VAL A 44 -0.01 8.68 -2.98
C VAL A 44 0.66 8.02 -4.18
N TYR A 45 1.98 8.17 -4.28
CA TYR A 45 2.78 7.37 -5.20
C TYR A 45 3.18 6.06 -4.53
N ALA A 46 2.87 4.94 -5.19
CA ALA A 46 3.16 3.60 -4.70
C ALA A 46 3.71 2.73 -5.84
N CYS A 47 4.55 1.75 -5.50
CA CYS A 47 5.01 0.78 -6.49
C CYS A 47 3.86 -0.18 -6.86
N ARG A 48 3.88 -0.72 -8.09
CA ARG A 48 2.88 -1.69 -8.58
C ARG A 48 2.64 -2.84 -7.60
N ARG A 49 3.70 -3.36 -6.97
CA ARG A 49 3.61 -4.46 -6.00
C ARG A 49 2.77 -4.08 -4.78
N CYS A 50 3.08 -2.96 -4.12
CA CYS A 50 2.33 -2.53 -2.93
C CYS A 50 0.89 -2.16 -3.30
N ASN A 51 0.70 -1.42 -4.40
CA ASN A 51 -0.64 -1.03 -4.86
C ASN A 51 -1.50 -2.27 -5.17
N LYS A 52 -0.96 -3.25 -5.91
CA LYS A 52 -1.66 -4.52 -6.18
C LYS A 52 -1.95 -5.31 -4.91
N SER A 53 -1.01 -5.34 -3.96
CA SER A 53 -1.19 -6.05 -2.69
C SER A 53 -2.26 -5.41 -1.81
N LYS A 54 -2.36 -4.08 -1.77
CA LYS A 54 -3.40 -3.36 -1.02
C LYS A 54 -4.77 -3.53 -1.67
N GLY A 55 -4.82 -3.39 -2.99
CA GLY A 55 -6.07 -3.46 -3.77
C GLY A 55 -7.12 -2.48 -3.25
N ASN A 56 -8.34 -2.98 -3.06
CA ASN A 56 -9.47 -2.20 -2.56
C ASN A 56 -9.61 -2.21 -1.02
N SER A 57 -8.57 -2.63 -0.30
CA SER A 57 -8.56 -2.64 1.16
C SER A 57 -8.28 -1.23 1.70
N THR A 58 -8.82 -0.90 2.86
CA THR A 58 -8.30 0.22 3.67
C THR A 58 -6.88 -0.11 4.16
N LEU A 59 -6.18 0.87 4.73
CA LEU A 59 -4.85 0.59 5.28
C LEU A 59 -4.91 -0.41 6.43
N GLU A 60 -5.91 -0.29 7.29
CA GLU A 60 -6.12 -1.16 8.44
C GLU A 60 -6.34 -2.61 7.99
N GLU A 61 -7.23 -2.82 7.02
CA GLU A 61 -7.52 -4.13 6.45
C GLU A 61 -6.29 -4.74 5.77
N TRP A 62 -5.55 -3.92 5.00
CA TRP A 62 -4.35 -4.39 4.33
C TRP A 62 -3.25 -4.79 5.33
N LEU A 63 -3.05 -4.00 6.38
CA LEU A 63 -2.09 -4.34 7.45
C LEU A 63 -2.48 -5.63 8.18
N GLU A 64 -3.78 -5.85 8.42
CA GLU A 64 -4.23 -7.09 9.04
C GLU A 64 -4.00 -8.31 8.13
N GLN A 65 -4.24 -8.17 6.82
CA GLN A 65 -3.90 -9.21 5.84
C GLN A 65 -2.40 -9.54 5.87
N LEU A 66 -1.53 -8.52 5.94
CA LEU A 66 -0.08 -8.71 6.01
C LEU A 66 0.33 -9.46 7.30
N LYS A 67 -0.27 -9.15 8.45
CA LYS A 67 -0.03 -9.89 9.70
C LYS A 67 -0.47 -11.35 9.60
N VAL A 68 -1.61 -11.62 8.97
CA VAL A 68 -2.08 -13.00 8.73
C VAL A 68 -1.09 -13.76 7.85
N LEU A 69 -0.59 -13.13 6.78
CA LEU A 69 0.43 -13.73 5.91
C LEU A 69 1.75 -13.98 6.66
N GLU A 70 2.17 -13.05 7.53
CA GLU A 70 3.36 -13.22 8.36
C GLU A 70 3.23 -14.42 9.31
N LYS A 71 2.08 -14.56 10.00
CA LYS A 71 1.81 -15.71 10.87
C LYS A 71 1.84 -17.03 10.09
N LYS A 72 1.22 -17.07 8.91
CA LYS A 72 1.25 -18.24 8.01
C LYS A 72 2.67 -18.59 7.60
N LEU A 73 3.48 -17.59 7.24
CA LEU A 73 4.88 -17.77 6.85
C LEU A 73 5.71 -18.35 8.00
N ARG A 74 5.51 -17.87 9.24
CA ARG A 74 6.18 -18.42 10.43
C ARG A 74 5.82 -19.89 10.64
N LYS A 75 4.54 -20.26 10.51
CA LYS A 75 4.08 -21.65 10.61
C LYS A 75 4.69 -22.57 9.55
N ILE A 76 4.79 -22.12 8.30
CA ILE A 76 5.41 -22.90 7.22
C ILE A 76 6.90 -23.14 7.51
N LYS A 77 7.60 -22.10 7.97
CA LYS A 77 9.02 -22.22 8.32
C LYS A 77 9.27 -23.22 9.45
N SER A 78 8.41 -23.22 10.47
CA SER A 78 8.52 -24.19 11.59
C SER A 78 8.07 -25.61 11.26
N MET A 79 7.57 -25.88 10.05
CA MET A 79 7.20 -27.23 9.59
C MET A 79 8.28 -27.87 8.70
N GLY A 80 9.27 -27.08 8.28
CA GLY A 80 10.42 -27.55 7.47
C GLY A 80 11.69 -27.75 8.30
N GLU A 81 11.61 -27.58 9.62
CA GLU A 81 12.59 -28.00 10.63
C GLU A 81 12.13 -29.33 11.23
#